data_AF-A0A421E3W0-F1
#
_entry.id   AF-A0A421E3W0-F1
#
_cell.length_a   1.000
_cell.length_b   1.000
_cell.length_c   1.000
_cell.angle_alpha   90.00
_cell.angle_beta   90.00
_cell.angle_gamma   90.00
#
_symmetry.space_group_name_H-M   'P 1'
#
loop_
_entity.id
_entity.type
_entity.pdbx_description
1 polymer ?
#
loop_
_entity_poly.entity_id
_entity_poly.type
_entity_poly.pdbx_seq_one_letter_code
_entity_poly.pdbx_strand_id
1 'polypeptide(L)'
;MTDSDGEAIADLPPSAKLVYKVLEYDGPLTQKGIVEESMLSARTVRYALERLDEVGVIEEDVYFADARQNLYEITDQPAEADAAVSD
;
A
#
# COMPACT_ATOMS: atom_id res chain seq x y z
N MET A 1 12.26 -10.92 0.46
CA MET A 1 11.75 -10.78 -0.92
C MET A 1 11.29 -12.14 -1.38
N THR A 2 10.04 -12.46 -1.10
CA THR A 2 9.41 -13.69 -1.56
C THR A 2 9.07 -13.47 -3.03
N ASP A 3 9.53 -14.34 -3.94
CA ASP A 3 9.28 -14.21 -5.40
C ASP A 3 7.79 -14.04 -5.75
N SER A 4 6.89 -14.48 -4.86
CA SER A 4 5.43 -14.39 -5.00
C SER A 4 4.86 -12.97 -5.01
N ASP A 5 5.45 -12.02 -4.26
CA ASP A 5 4.90 -10.66 -4.14
C ASP A 5 5.16 -9.88 -5.44
N GLY A 6 6.33 -10.12 -6.06
CA GLY A 6 6.70 -9.56 -7.35
C GLY A 6 5.81 -10.02 -8.50
N GLU A 7 5.30 -11.26 -8.44
CA GLU A 7 4.39 -11.80 -9.45
C GLU A 7 2.99 -11.22 -9.32
N ALA A 8 2.46 -11.07 -8.09
CA ALA A 8 1.18 -10.39 -7.86
C ALA A 8 1.19 -8.93 -8.31
N ILE A 9 2.29 -8.21 -8.05
CA ILE A 9 2.45 -6.80 -8.48
C ILE A 9 2.58 -6.68 -10.00
N ALA A 10 3.17 -7.67 -10.69
CA ALA A 10 3.38 -7.62 -12.14
C ALA A 10 2.07 -7.45 -12.92
N ASP A 11 1.01 -8.12 -12.46
CA ASP A 11 -0.34 -8.10 -13.06
C ASP A 11 -1.16 -6.86 -12.71
N LEU A 12 -0.69 -6.02 -11.78
CA LEU A 12 -1.40 -4.82 -11.39
C LEU A 12 -1.36 -3.70 -12.46
N PRO A 13 -2.35 -2.79 -12.46
CA PRO A 13 -2.34 -1.61 -13.33
C PRO A 13 -1.08 -0.75 -13.15
N PRO A 14 -0.64 0.00 -14.18
CA PRO A 14 0.55 0.84 -14.10
C PRO A 14 0.54 1.83 -12.94
N SER A 15 -0.64 2.38 -12.60
CA SER A 15 -0.78 3.31 -11.48
C SER A 15 -0.51 2.64 -10.13
N ALA A 16 -0.92 1.38 -9.94
CA ALA A 16 -0.67 0.63 -8.71
C ALA A 16 0.81 0.30 -8.57
N LYS A 17 1.45 -0.17 -9.65
CA LYS A 17 2.91 -0.40 -9.68
C LYS A 17 3.71 0.86 -9.37
N LEU A 18 3.29 2.02 -9.90
CA LEU A 18 3.94 3.29 -9.59
C LEU A 18 3.81 3.66 -8.11
N VAL A 19 2.60 3.55 -7.53
CA VAL A 19 2.37 3.82 -6.10
C VAL A 19 3.19 2.89 -5.22
N TYR A 20 3.25 1.59 -5.54
CA TYR A 20 4.12 0.65 -4.85
C TYR A 20 5.57 1.10 -4.88
N LYS A 21 6.08 1.52 -6.04
CA LYS A 21 7.46 2.03 -6.15
C LYS A 21 7.68 3.31 -5.34
N VAL A 22 6.73 4.23 -5.32
CA VAL A 22 6.82 5.42 -4.45
C VAL A 22 6.98 5.01 -2.98
N LEU A 23 6.15 4.09 -2.50
CA LEU A 23 6.29 3.57 -1.12
C LEU A 23 7.61 2.82 -0.89
N GLU A 24 8.11 2.10 -1.90
CA GLU A 24 9.41 1.39 -1.82
C GLU A 24 10.59 2.35 -1.70
N TYR A 25 10.54 3.50 -2.38
CA TYR A 25 11.62 4.49 -2.38
C TYR A 25 11.55 5.45 -1.19
N ASP A 26 10.35 5.95 -0.88
CA ASP A 26 10.16 7.02 0.10
C ASP A 26 9.76 6.48 1.49
N GLY A 27 9.43 5.19 1.57
CA GLY A 27 8.93 4.53 2.77
C GLY A 27 7.45 4.82 3.03
N PRO A 28 7.01 4.71 4.29
CA PRO A 28 5.62 4.91 4.66
C PRO A 28 5.15 6.34 4.38
N LEU A 29 4.03 6.47 3.66
CA LEU A 29 3.48 7.77 3.28
C LEU A 29 1.98 7.84 3.53
N THR A 30 1.49 9.04 3.84
CA THR A 30 0.04 9.29 3.83
C THR A 30 -0.48 9.29 2.41
N GLN A 31 -1.78 9.03 2.20
CA GLN A 31 -2.41 9.16 0.88
C GLN A 31 -2.11 10.51 0.21
N LYS A 32 -2.04 11.59 0.99
CA LYS A 32 -1.69 12.92 0.48
C LYS A 32 -0.23 12.96 -0.01
N GLY A 33 0.70 12.41 0.75
CA GLY A 33 2.11 12.31 0.36
C GLY A 33 2.27 11.51 -0.93
N ILE A 34 1.58 10.38 -1.05
CA ILE A 34 1.62 9.55 -2.27
C ILE A 34 1.10 10.33 -3.48
N VAL A 35 0.05 11.13 -3.33
CA VAL A 35 -0.45 12.01 -4.40
C VAL A 35 0.60 13.02 -4.84
N GLU A 36 1.32 13.62 -3.89
CA GLU A 36 2.36 14.61 -4.17
C GLU A 36 3.57 13.96 -4.88
N GLU A 37 4.08 12.83 -4.38
CA GLU A 37 5.26 12.16 -4.95
C GLU A 37 4.96 11.45 -6.28
N SER A 38 3.81 10.78 -6.39
CA SER A 38 3.47 10.02 -7.60
C SER A 38 2.97 10.90 -8.74
N MET A 39 2.64 12.18 -8.49
CA MET A 39 2.02 13.11 -9.43
C MET A 39 0.72 12.59 -10.07
N LEU A 40 0.02 11.68 -9.39
CA LEU A 40 -1.27 11.13 -9.83
C LEU A 40 -2.41 11.90 -9.19
N SER A 41 -3.61 11.78 -9.75
CA SER A 41 -4.80 12.31 -9.08
C SER A 41 -5.08 11.53 -7.78
N ALA A 42 -5.66 12.20 -6.78
CA ALA A 42 -6.08 11.54 -5.54
C ALA A 42 -7.04 10.35 -5.78
N ARG A 43 -7.87 10.42 -6.83
CA ARG A 43 -8.74 9.30 -7.22
C ARG A 43 -7.92 8.10 -7.70
N THR A 44 -6.90 8.35 -8.51
CA THR A 44 -6.02 7.30 -9.03
C THR A 44 -5.18 6.68 -7.93
N VAL A 45 -4.69 7.49 -6.98
CA VAL A 45 -3.95 6.98 -5.81
C VAL A 45 -4.85 6.10 -4.94
N ARG A 46 -6.10 6.52 -4.67
CA ARG A 46 -7.08 5.67 -3.95
C ARG A 46 -7.29 4.32 -4.64
N TYR A 47 -7.52 4.36 -5.95
CA TYR A 47 -7.68 3.15 -6.74
C TYR A 47 -6.42 2.27 -6.71
N ALA A 48 -5.24 2.86 -6.78
CA ALA A 48 -3.97 2.13 -6.72
C ALA A 48 -3.75 1.46 -5.36
N LEU A 49 -3.97 2.19 -4.26
CA LEU A 49 -3.88 1.66 -2.89
C LEU A 49 -4.86 0.51 -2.67
N GLU A 50 -6.11 0.65 -3.11
CA GLU A 50 -7.11 -0.43 -3.05
C GLU A 50 -6.64 -1.70 -3.77
N ARG A 51 -6.05 -1.56 -4.97
CA ARG A 51 -5.54 -2.73 -5.72
C ARG A 51 -4.31 -3.37 -5.06
N LEU A 52 -3.48 -2.59 -4.37
CA LEU A 52 -2.30 -3.09 -3.66
C LEU A 52 -2.70 -3.80 -2.35
N ASP A 53 -3.67 -3.24 -1.63
CA ASP A 53 -4.24 -3.82 -0.42
C ASP A 53 -4.94 -5.16 -0.72
N GLU A 54 -5.69 -5.24 -1.83
CA GLU A 54 -6.35 -6.48 -2.27
C GLU A 54 -5.39 -7.64 -2.53
N VAL A 55 -4.16 -7.37 -2.96
CA VAL A 55 -3.12 -8.39 -3.16
C VAL A 55 -2.22 -8.55 -1.93
N GLY A 56 -2.47 -7.81 -0.86
CA GLY A 56 -1.79 -7.94 0.43
C GLY A 56 -0.32 -7.51 0.40
N VAL A 57 0.05 -6.55 -0.44
CA VAL A 57 1.45 -6.06 -0.54
C VAL A 57 1.67 -4.71 0.16
N ILE A 58 0.60 -4.12 0.72
CA ILE A 58 0.66 -2.94 1.58
C ILE A 58 -0.24 -3.14 2.79
N GLU A 59 0.03 -2.38 3.85
CA GLU A 59 -0.81 -2.24 5.04
C GLU A 59 -1.17 -0.76 5.26
N GLU A 60 -2.29 -0.52 5.94
CA GLU A 60 -2.79 0.81 6.30
C GLU A 60 -2.89 0.95 7.82
N ASP A 61 -2.24 1.98 8.38
CA ASP A 61 -2.24 2.29 9.81
C ASP A 61 -2.68 3.73 10.08
N VAL A 62 -3.20 3.99 11.29
CA VAL A 62 -3.56 5.36 11.71
C VAL A 62 -2.30 6.21 11.82
N TYR A 63 -2.30 7.37 11.18
CA TYR A 63 -1.17 8.29 11.27
C TYR A 63 -1.19 9.06 12.60
N PHE A 64 -0.25 8.75 13.51
CA PHE A 64 -0.25 9.32 14.85
C PHE A 64 -0.21 10.86 14.91
N ALA A 65 0.45 11.53 13.96
CA ALA A 65 0.53 12.99 13.95
C ALA A 65 -0.79 13.67 13.53
N ASP A 66 -1.64 12.97 12.76
CA ASP A 66 -3.01 13.37 12.44
C ASP A 66 -3.87 12.12 12.24
N ALA A 67 -4.59 11.71 13.29
CA ALA A 67 -5.38 10.49 13.30
C ALA A 67 -6.56 10.47 12.30
N ARG A 68 -6.80 11.57 11.57
CA ARG A 68 -7.76 11.61 10.45
C ARG A 68 -7.14 11.08 9.15
N GLN A 69 -5.83 10.89 9.14
CA GLN A 69 -5.08 10.35 8.03
C GLN A 69 -4.60 8.95 8.37
N ASN A 70 -4.37 8.17 7.33
CA ASN A 70 -3.72 6.89 7.42
C ASN A 70 -2.35 6.96 6.75
N LEU A 71 -1.45 6.11 7.22
CA LEU A 71 -0.11 5.86 6.69
C LEU A 71 -0.16 4.52 5.96
N TYR A 72 0.40 4.48 4.75
CA TYR A 72 0.50 3.26 3.95
C TYR A 72 1.95 2.84 3.89
N GLU A 73 2.22 1.56 4.11
CA GLU A 73 3.56 0.96 4.12
C GLU A 73 3.54 -0.36 3.33
N ILE A 74 4.68 -0.74 2.74
CA ILE A 74 4.82 -2.05 2.10
C ILE A 74 4.97 -3.12 3.17
N THR A 75 4.24 -4.22 3.03
CA THR A 75 4.38 -5.36 3.94
C THR A 75 5.73 -6.05 3.74
N ASP A 76 6.55 -6.13 4.79
CA ASP A 76 7.85 -6.84 4.75
C ASP A 76 7.73 -8.38 4.81
N GLN A 77 6.52 -8.92 5.05
CA GLN A 77 6.20 -10.35 5.08
C GLN A 77 4.70 -10.57 4.78
N PRO A 78 4.31 -11.72 4.19
CA PRO A 78 2.92 -11.97 3.85
C PRO A 78 2.09 -11.97 5.13
N ALA A 79 1.04 -11.15 5.15
CA ALA A 79 0.06 -11.13 6.21
C ALA A 79 -0.49 -12.56 6.40
N GLU A 80 -0.06 -13.23 7.46
CA GLU A 80 -0.85 -14.30 8.07
C GLU A 80 -2.13 -13.63 8.56
N ALA A 81 -3.14 -13.64 7.69
CA ALA A 81 -4.46 -13.09 7.98
C ALA A 81 -4.92 -13.61 9.34
N ASP A 82 -5.19 -12.64 10.21
CA ASP A 82 -5.63 -12.74 11.60
C ASP A 82 -6.46 -14.01 11.90
N ALA A 83 -5.78 -15.05 12.39
CA ALA A 83 -6.41 -16.18 13.06
C ALA A 83 -6.78 -15.75 14.49
N ALA A 84 -7.64 -14.73 14.61
CA ALA A 84 -8.29 -14.40 15.87
C ALA A 84 -9.32 -15.49 16.19
N VAL A 85 -8.85 -16.47 16.94
CA VAL A 85 -9.62 -17.41 17.75
C VAL A 85 -10.77 -16.69 18.45
N SER A 86 -11.98 -17.27 18.38
CA SER A 86 -12.97 -17.08 19.43
C SER A 86 -13.72 -18.39 19.65
N ASP A 87 -13.53 -18.90 20.87
CA ASP A 87 -14.23 -20.00 21.55
C ASP A 87 -15.72 -19.66 21.75
#